data_AF-A0A8X6PLI0-F1
#
_entry.id   AF-A0A8X6PLI0-F1
#
_cell.length_a   1.000
_cell.length_b   1.000
_cell.length_c   1.000
_cell.angle_alpha   90.00
_cell.angle_beta   90.00
_cell.angle_gamma   90.00
#
_symmetry.space_group_name_H-M   'P 1'
#
loop_
_entity.id
_entity.type
_entity.pdbx_description
1 polymer ?
#
loop_
_entity_poly.entity_id
_entity_poly.type
_entity_poly.pdbx_seq_one_letter_code
_entity_poly.pdbx_strand_id
1 'polypeptide(L)'
;DLCLFADDTALLSQHRDTVQARENLQSYLQVLQKWLTRWRIAINTEKSAAIIFKNISLRRYPNNLRLFHNNIPWKTSTTYLGITLDKTLHYITHIKNSCAKFKKKLLYQIPILRRRSKLPLHLKRLVYLQYLQPLLTYGCAIWGSTYPTHIKKLQLLQNRALRIITTAPVFIPRRVLHDELQVESIPHTLRKLSSSFYNSLQNHHNPTINCLARPIHINSRRNYPNMAQFADNIF
;
A
#
# COMPACT_ATOMS: atom_id res chain seq x y z
N ASP A 1 11.21 -6.77 15.10
CA ASP A 1 10.14 -7.75 14.80
C ASP A 1 10.40 -8.48 13.48
N LEU A 2 9.82 -9.67 13.34
CA LEU A 2 9.92 -10.52 12.16
C LEU A 2 8.51 -10.75 11.59
N CYS A 3 8.31 -10.39 10.33
CA CYS A 3 7.06 -10.59 9.62
C CYS A 3 7.28 -11.58 8.47
N LEU A 4 6.45 -12.61 8.40
CA LEU A 4 6.56 -13.68 7.42
C LEU A 4 5.26 -13.77 6.62
N PHE A 5 5.39 -13.78 5.29
CA PHE A 5 4.28 -14.06 4.40
C PHE A 5 4.76 -14.97 3.26
N ALA A 6 4.36 -16.24 3.29
CA ALA A 6 4.88 -17.26 2.38
C ALA A 6 6.42 -17.26 2.35
N ASP A 7 7.03 -16.93 1.22
CA ASP A 7 8.48 -16.79 1.01
C ASP A 7 9.03 -15.39 1.32
N ASP A 8 8.16 -14.38 1.38
CA ASP A 8 8.54 -13.01 1.70
C ASP A 8 8.77 -12.85 3.20
N THR A 9 9.99 -12.44 3.56
CA THR A 9 10.41 -12.18 4.95
C THR A 9 10.77 -10.71 5.12
N ALA A 10 10.24 -10.07 6.16
CA ALA A 10 10.54 -8.70 6.51
C ALA A 10 11.06 -8.62 7.95
N LEU A 11 12.15 -7.88 8.12
CA LEU A 11 12.75 -7.60 9.42
C LEU A 11 12.63 -6.12 9.73
N LEU A 12 12.13 -5.83 10.92
CA LEU A 12 11.94 -4.47 11.41
C LEU A 12 12.80 -4.24 12.66
N SER A 13 13.47 -3.09 12.67
CA SER A 13 14.22 -2.59 13.82
C SER A 13 13.92 -1.10 13.98
N GLN A 14 13.59 -0.69 15.20
CA GLN A 14 13.31 0.70 15.53
C GLN A 14 14.32 1.20 16.55
N HIS A 15 14.92 2.36 16.28
CA HIS A 15 15.78 3.04 17.23
C HIS A 15 15.82 4.55 16.91
N ARG A 16 16.17 5.40 17.89
CA ARG A 16 16.30 6.85 17.69
C ARG A 16 17.46 7.20 16.75
N ASP A 17 18.54 6.45 16.87
CA ASP A 17 19.72 6.52 16.01
C ASP A 17 19.70 5.41 14.94
N THR A 18 19.98 5.81 13.70
CA THR A 18 20.01 4.93 12.52
C THR A 18 21.16 3.94 12.54
N VAL A 19 22.29 4.28 13.18
CA VAL A 19 23.43 3.36 13.27
C VAL A 19 23.10 2.19 14.19
N GLN A 20 22.54 2.50 15.37
CA GLN A 20 22.04 1.51 16.32
C GLN A 20 20.88 0.68 15.76
N ALA A 21 19.93 1.30 15.03
CA ALA A 21 18.86 0.56 14.36
C ALA A 21 19.41 -0.50 13.40
N ARG A 22 20.46 -0.13 12.63
CA ARG A 22 21.16 -1.03 11.71
C ARG A 22 21.90 -2.13 12.47
N GLU A 23 22.58 -1.81 13.58
CA GLU A 23 23.27 -2.80 14.41
C GLU A 23 22.33 -3.86 14.94
N ASN A 24 21.19 -3.45 15.51
CA ASN A 24 20.14 -4.35 15.95
C ASN A 24 19.65 -5.24 14.81
N LEU A 25 19.39 -4.65 13.64
CA LEU A 25 18.95 -5.39 12.45
C LEU A 25 20.02 -6.40 11.98
N GLN A 26 21.31 -6.02 12.03
CA GLN A 26 22.42 -6.89 11.68
C GLN A 26 22.54 -8.09 12.65
N SER A 27 22.34 -7.87 13.95
CA SER A 27 22.32 -8.95 14.94
C SER A 27 21.15 -9.92 14.69
N TYR A 28 19.96 -9.40 14.36
CA TYR A 28 18.83 -10.25 13.95
C TYR A 28 19.15 -11.05 12.68
N LEU A 29 19.78 -10.43 11.68
CA LEU A 29 20.21 -11.11 10.47
C LEU A 29 21.20 -12.24 10.74
N GLN A 30 22.12 -12.08 11.69
CA GLN A 30 23.07 -13.14 12.05
C GLN A 30 22.37 -14.35 12.69
N VAL A 31 21.37 -14.12 13.54
CA VAL A 31 20.57 -15.20 14.14
C VAL A 31 19.75 -15.90 13.05
N LEU A 32 19.09 -15.13 12.19
CA LEU A 32 18.31 -15.63 11.07
C LEU A 32 19.20 -16.41 10.08
N GLN A 33 20.41 -15.96 9.82
CA GLN A 33 21.39 -16.65 8.98
C GLN A 33 21.72 -18.05 9.53
N LYS A 34 22.00 -18.16 10.84
CA LYS A 34 22.26 -19.47 11.47
C LYS A 34 21.07 -20.41 11.33
N TRP A 35 19.85 -19.89 11.51
CA TRP A 35 18.62 -20.66 11.34
C TRP A 35 18.45 -21.15 9.89
N LEU A 36 18.61 -20.26 8.90
CA LEU A 36 18.52 -20.62 7.48
C LEU A 36 19.54 -21.68 7.08
N THR A 37 20.79 -21.57 7.56
CA THR A 37 21.83 -22.58 7.30
C THR A 37 21.45 -23.93 7.90
N ARG A 38 20.94 -23.94 9.14
CA ARG A 38 20.48 -25.18 9.80
C ARG A 38 19.37 -25.87 9.00
N TRP A 39 18.44 -25.10 8.45
CA TRP A 39 17.31 -25.60 7.67
C TRP A 39 17.58 -25.68 6.16
N ARG A 40 18.81 -25.37 5.72
CA ARG A 40 19.23 -25.39 4.31
C ARG A 40 18.34 -24.55 3.38
N ILE A 41 17.87 -23.41 3.87
CA ILE A 41 17.04 -22.47 3.11
C ILE A 41 17.94 -21.44 2.43
N ALA A 42 17.85 -21.35 1.10
CA ALA A 42 18.58 -20.37 0.30
C ALA A 42 17.79 -19.06 0.17
N ILE A 43 18.39 -17.92 0.54
CA ILE A 43 17.82 -16.59 0.32
C ILE A 43 18.32 -16.01 -0.99
N ASN A 44 17.41 -15.40 -1.75
CA ASN A 44 17.78 -14.58 -2.90
C ASN A 44 18.25 -13.18 -2.43
N THR A 45 19.56 -13.01 -2.29
CA THR A 45 20.16 -11.75 -1.83
C THR A 45 19.99 -10.58 -2.79
N GLU A 46 19.74 -10.84 -4.08
CA GLU A 46 19.53 -9.78 -5.08
C GLU A 46 18.15 -9.15 -4.97
N LYS A 47 17.15 -9.95 -4.58
CA LYS A 47 15.79 -9.47 -4.30
C LYS A 47 15.70 -8.76 -2.94
N SER A 48 16.55 -9.12 -1.99
CA SER A 48 16.62 -8.48 -0.68
C SER A 48 16.99 -7.01 -0.79
N ALA A 49 16.26 -6.17 -0.08
CA ALA A 49 16.50 -4.72 -0.05
C ALA A 49 16.26 -4.18 1.36
N ALA A 50 17.07 -3.20 1.75
CA ALA A 50 16.91 -2.51 3.01
C ALA A 50 16.41 -1.09 2.79
N ILE A 51 15.50 -0.62 3.63
CA ILE A 51 14.95 0.73 3.57
C ILE A 51 14.95 1.34 4.97
N ILE A 52 15.29 2.63 5.05
CA ILE A 52 15.21 3.39 6.31
C ILE A 52 14.02 4.35 6.18
N PHE A 53 13.07 4.22 7.10
CA PHE A 53 11.93 5.12 7.18
C PHE A 53 12.27 6.31 8.06
N LYS A 54 12.33 7.52 7.48
CA LYS A 54 12.59 8.78 8.20
C LYS A 54 11.92 9.94 7.50
N ASN A 55 11.38 10.87 8.29
CA ASN A 55 10.72 12.07 7.77
C ASN A 55 11.71 13.09 7.16
N ILE A 56 12.99 13.01 7.55
CA ILE A 56 14.05 13.90 7.08
C ILE A 56 15.04 13.07 6.24
N SER A 57 15.46 13.60 5.09
CA SER A 57 16.47 12.93 4.26
C SER A 57 17.76 12.74 5.04
N LEU A 58 18.30 11.53 5.01
CA LEU A 58 19.61 11.25 5.58
C LEU A 58 20.69 11.93 4.75
N ARG A 59 21.59 12.66 5.43
CA ARG A 59 22.80 13.21 4.79
C ARG A 59 23.81 12.12 4.44
N ARG A 60 23.82 11.03 5.22
CA ARG A 60 24.67 9.84 5.01
C ARG A 60 23.90 8.61 5.43
N TYR A 61 23.93 7.56 4.60
CA TYR A 61 23.41 6.25 4.98
C TYR A 61 24.46 5.51 5.82
N PRO A 62 24.03 4.70 6.80
CA PRO A 62 24.95 3.85 7.53
C PRO A 62 25.50 2.74 6.60
N ASN A 63 26.56 2.07 7.03
CA ASN A 63 27.15 0.97 6.26
C ASN A 63 26.10 -0.08 5.86
N ASN A 64 26.32 -0.73 4.70
CA ASN A 64 25.39 -1.73 4.19
C ASN A 64 25.23 -2.90 5.17
N LEU A 65 24.02 -3.47 5.20
CA LEU A 65 23.75 -4.71 5.90
C LEU A 65 24.39 -5.89 5.15
N ARG A 66 24.86 -6.89 5.89
CA ARG A 66 25.44 -8.11 5.33
C ARG A 66 24.57 -9.30 5.63
N LEU A 67 24.31 -10.10 4.61
CA LEU A 67 23.60 -11.36 4.73
C LEU A 67 24.43 -12.42 3.98
N PHE A 68 24.92 -13.43 4.70
CA PHE A 68 26.00 -14.30 4.22
C PHE A 68 27.23 -13.49 3.78
N HIS A 69 27.63 -13.57 2.52
CA HIS A 69 28.76 -12.84 1.93
C HIS A 69 28.34 -11.64 1.08
N ASN A 70 27.03 -11.36 1.00
CA ASN A 70 26.48 -10.33 0.12
C ASN A 70 26.03 -9.09 0.90
N ASN A 71 26.26 -7.92 0.30
CA ASN A 71 25.78 -6.65 0.84
C ASN A 71 24.35 -6.40 0.36
N ILE A 72 23.44 -6.12 1.29
CA ILE A 72 22.08 -5.69 0.98
C ILE A 72 22.10 -4.18 0.73
N PRO A 73 21.69 -3.70 -0.47
CA PRO A 73 21.71 -2.29 -0.80
C PRO A 73 20.58 -1.54 -0.09
N TRP A 74 20.87 -0.29 0.31
CA TRP A 74 19.86 0.66 0.74
C TRP A 74 19.07 1.18 -0.46
N LYS A 75 17.76 1.00 -0.44
CA LYS A 75 16.83 1.53 -1.46
C LYS A 75 15.96 2.63 -0.86
N THR A 76 15.57 3.59 -1.69
CA THR A 76 14.65 4.68 -1.32
C THR A 76 13.18 4.28 -1.41
N SER A 77 12.89 3.22 -2.18
CA SER A 77 11.59 2.60 -2.29
C SER A 77 11.72 1.09 -2.49
N THR A 78 10.82 0.32 -1.90
CA THR A 78 10.76 -1.15 -2.02
C THR A 78 9.32 -1.60 -2.13
N THR A 79 9.07 -2.65 -2.91
CA THR A 79 7.76 -3.30 -2.97
C THR A 79 7.69 -4.44 -1.97
N TYR A 80 6.67 -4.44 -1.12
CA TYR A 80 6.35 -5.52 -0.20
C TYR A 80 4.87 -5.86 -0.32
N LEU A 81 4.54 -7.14 -0.58
CA LEU A 81 3.16 -7.62 -0.75
C LEU A 81 2.31 -6.79 -1.74
N GLY A 82 2.95 -6.31 -2.82
CA GLY A 82 2.29 -5.48 -3.85
C GLY A 82 2.13 -4.00 -3.51
N ILE A 83 2.55 -3.55 -2.32
CA ILE A 83 2.55 -2.15 -1.90
C ILE A 83 3.97 -1.59 -2.03
N THR A 84 4.08 -0.39 -2.60
CA THR A 84 5.39 0.28 -2.74
C THR A 84 5.58 1.21 -1.55
N LEU A 85 6.54 0.88 -0.69
CA LEU A 85 6.90 1.67 0.48
C LEU A 85 8.00 2.66 0.08
N ASP A 86 7.73 3.96 0.24
CA ASP A 86 8.72 5.02 0.08
C ASP A 86 9.37 5.35 1.43
N LYS A 87 10.62 5.84 1.44
CA LYS A 87 11.33 6.23 2.69
C LYS A 87 10.57 7.21 3.60
N THR A 88 9.68 8.02 3.02
CA THR A 88 8.85 9.00 3.75
C THR A 88 7.43 8.51 4.02
N LEU A 89 7.07 7.31 3.56
CA LEU A 89 5.72 6.73 3.68
C LEU A 89 4.60 7.65 3.16
N HIS A 90 4.91 8.47 2.15
CA HIS A 90 3.91 9.30 1.46
C HIS A 90 3.15 8.54 0.36
N TYR A 91 3.60 7.33 0.00
CA TYR A 91 2.98 6.45 -0.99
C TYR A 91 2.80 7.07 -2.38
N ILE A 92 3.62 8.07 -2.72
CA ILE A 92 3.48 8.80 -3.98
C ILE A 92 3.78 7.87 -5.14
N THR A 93 4.85 7.07 -5.02
CA THR A 93 5.23 6.10 -6.05
C THR A 93 4.16 5.01 -6.18
N HIS A 94 3.66 4.49 -5.05
CA HIS A 94 2.59 3.50 -5.03
C HIS A 94 1.33 3.98 -5.76
N ILE A 95 0.82 5.16 -5.39
CA ILE A 95 -0.40 5.72 -5.99
C ILE A 95 -0.19 5.98 -7.48
N LYS A 96 0.97 6.48 -7.89
CA LYS A 96 1.32 6.66 -9.31
C LYS A 96 1.30 5.32 -10.06
N ASN A 97 1.90 4.27 -9.49
CA ASN A 97 1.95 2.95 -10.08
C ASN A 97 0.56 2.32 -10.18
N SER A 98 -0.27 2.41 -9.13
CA SER A 98 -1.66 1.94 -9.12
C SER A 98 -2.51 2.69 -10.15
N CYS A 99 -2.35 4.02 -10.26
CA CYS A 99 -2.98 4.82 -11.31
C CYS A 99 -2.57 4.39 -12.72
N ALA A 100 -1.27 4.10 -12.95
CA ALA A 100 -0.77 3.66 -14.24
C ALA A 100 -1.31 2.26 -14.61
N LYS A 101 -1.29 1.32 -13.66
CA LYS A 101 -1.89 -0.02 -13.80
C LYS A 101 -3.37 0.08 -14.15
N PHE A 102 -4.13 0.89 -13.40
CA PHE A 102 -5.55 1.13 -13.66
C PHE A 102 -5.79 1.69 -15.06
N LYS A 103 -5.06 2.73 -15.48
CA LYS A 103 -5.20 3.30 -16.83
C LYS A 103 -4.96 2.25 -17.91
N LYS A 104 -3.89 1.46 -17.78
CA LYS A 104 -3.56 0.40 -18.74
C LYS A 104 -4.67 -0.66 -18.81
N LYS A 105 -5.19 -1.11 -17.66
CA LYS A 105 -6.27 -2.09 -17.61
C LYS A 105 -7.61 -1.54 -18.11
N LEU A 106 -7.92 -0.28 -17.80
CA LEU A 106 -9.09 0.41 -18.32
C LEU A 106 -9.04 0.48 -19.85
N LEU A 107 -7.89 0.82 -20.44
CA LEU A 107 -7.72 0.87 -21.90
C LEU A 107 -8.04 -0.48 -22.55
N TYR A 108 -7.54 -1.59 -22.00
CA TYR A 108 -7.86 -2.93 -22.53
C TYR A 108 -9.34 -3.29 -22.40
N GLN A 109 -10.05 -2.74 -21.41
CA GLN A 109 -11.48 -3.00 -21.22
C GLN A 109 -12.40 -2.02 -21.96
N ILE A 110 -11.86 -0.98 -22.62
CA ILE A 110 -12.69 -0.04 -23.40
C ILE A 110 -13.63 -0.74 -24.40
N PRO A 111 -13.21 -1.76 -25.17
CA PRO A 111 -14.11 -2.43 -26.12
C PRO A 111 -15.36 -3.00 -25.46
N ILE A 112 -15.22 -3.51 -24.24
CA ILE A 112 -16.27 -4.15 -23.44
C ILE A 112 -17.13 -3.11 -22.71
N LEU A 113 -16.53 -2.00 -22.27
CA LEU A 113 -17.20 -0.99 -21.47
C LEU A 113 -17.90 0.09 -22.31
N ARG A 114 -17.44 0.36 -23.53
CA ARG A 114 -17.94 1.46 -24.38
C ARG A 114 -19.26 1.10 -25.08
N ARG A 115 -19.86 2.10 -25.74
CA ARG A 115 -21.14 2.05 -26.48
C ARG A 115 -21.28 0.90 -27.49
N ARG A 116 -20.17 0.44 -28.08
CA ARG A 116 -20.19 -0.65 -29.07
C ARG A 116 -20.43 -2.03 -28.45
N SER A 117 -20.26 -2.16 -27.13
CA SER A 117 -20.59 -3.37 -26.40
C SER A 117 -22.08 -3.43 -26.11
N LYS A 118 -22.72 -4.55 -26.49
CA LYS A 118 -24.12 -4.89 -26.19
C LYS A 118 -24.35 -5.25 -24.70
N LEU A 119 -23.32 -5.17 -23.86
CA LEU A 119 -23.46 -5.49 -22.44
C LEU A 119 -24.38 -4.49 -21.72
N PRO A 120 -25.32 -4.97 -20.89
CA PRO A 120 -26.15 -4.11 -20.07
C PRO A 120 -25.32 -3.34 -19.03
N LEU A 121 -25.84 -2.18 -18.61
CA LEU A 121 -25.13 -1.25 -17.74
C LEU A 121 -24.73 -1.89 -16.40
N HIS A 122 -25.58 -2.74 -15.83
CA HIS A 122 -25.29 -3.41 -14.55
C HIS A 122 -24.08 -4.35 -14.64
N LEU A 123 -23.86 -5.04 -15.77
CA LEU A 123 -22.66 -5.88 -15.96
C LEU A 123 -21.41 -5.02 -16.14
N LYS A 124 -21.50 -3.90 -16.86
CA LYS A 124 -20.37 -2.96 -16.98
C LYS A 124 -19.98 -2.37 -15.64
N ARG A 125 -20.97 -2.04 -14.80
CA ARG A 125 -20.77 -1.64 -13.40
C ARG A 125 -20.08 -2.75 -12.61
N LEU A 126 -20.53 -4.00 -12.74
CA LEU A 126 -19.95 -5.14 -12.04
C LEU A 126 -18.47 -5.31 -12.42
N VAL A 127 -18.14 -5.23 -13.71
CA VAL A 127 -16.74 -5.25 -14.19
C VAL A 127 -15.93 -4.14 -13.53
N TYR A 128 -16.48 -2.93 -13.44
CA TYR A 128 -15.79 -1.83 -12.75
C TYR A 128 -15.55 -2.14 -11.27
N LEU A 129 -16.58 -2.54 -10.52
CA LEU A 129 -16.49 -2.79 -9.08
C LEU A 129 -15.57 -3.96 -8.74
N GLN A 130 -15.60 -5.04 -9.52
CA GLN A 130 -14.86 -6.26 -9.21
C GLN A 130 -13.45 -6.29 -9.81
N TYR A 131 -13.23 -5.67 -10.97
CA TYR A 131 -11.94 -5.76 -11.66
C TYR A 131 -11.13 -4.47 -11.58
N LEU A 132 -11.77 -3.31 -11.80
CA LEU A 132 -11.05 -2.05 -11.92
C LEU A 132 -10.87 -1.34 -10.58
N GLN A 133 -11.90 -1.30 -9.73
CA GLN A 133 -11.85 -0.62 -8.45
C GLN A 133 -10.79 -1.20 -7.50
N PRO A 134 -10.61 -2.54 -7.37
CA PRO A 134 -9.59 -3.12 -6.50
C PRO A 134 -8.16 -2.69 -6.85
N LEU A 135 -7.88 -2.37 -8.12
CA LEU A 135 -6.58 -1.85 -8.54
C LEU A 135 -6.25 -0.49 -7.91
N LEU A 136 -7.28 0.27 -7.53
CA LEU A 136 -7.13 1.57 -6.86
C LEU A 136 -7.26 1.46 -5.34
N THR A 137 -7.94 0.46 -4.80
CA THR A 137 -8.24 0.34 -3.36
C THR A 137 -7.41 -0.71 -2.64
N TYR A 138 -6.64 -1.54 -3.35
CA TYR A 138 -5.76 -2.54 -2.75
C TYR A 138 -4.78 -1.91 -1.76
N GLY A 139 -4.70 -2.46 -0.54
CA GLY A 139 -3.80 -1.96 0.51
C GLY A 139 -4.23 -0.62 1.15
N CYS A 140 -5.46 -0.16 0.91
CA CYS A 140 -5.92 1.15 1.40
C CYS A 140 -5.92 1.30 2.93
N ALA A 141 -5.97 0.23 3.71
CA ALA A 141 -5.81 0.32 5.16
C ALA A 141 -4.44 0.90 5.56
N ILE A 142 -3.42 0.68 4.72
CA ILE A 142 -2.03 1.09 4.93
C ILE A 142 -1.78 2.49 4.39
N TRP A 143 -2.14 2.77 3.13
CA TRP A 143 -1.85 4.06 2.47
C TRP A 143 -3.04 5.02 2.40
N GLY A 144 -4.24 4.61 2.81
CA GLY A 144 -5.48 5.39 2.65
C GLY A 144 -5.52 6.70 3.46
N SER A 145 -4.61 6.84 4.44
CA SER A 145 -4.39 8.04 5.27
C SER A 145 -3.46 9.09 4.63
N THR A 146 -3.11 8.93 3.35
CA THR A 146 -2.24 9.86 2.61
C THR A 146 -2.88 11.20 2.29
N TYR A 147 -2.09 12.12 1.72
CA TYR A 147 -2.54 13.46 1.35
C TYR A 147 -3.80 13.44 0.47
N PRO A 148 -4.78 14.32 0.75
CA PRO A 148 -6.02 14.40 -0.03
C PRO A 148 -5.77 14.73 -1.51
N THR A 149 -4.66 15.40 -1.82
CA THR A 149 -4.22 15.68 -3.20
C THR A 149 -3.96 14.40 -4.00
N HIS A 150 -3.47 13.33 -3.38
CA HIS A 150 -3.24 12.04 -4.04
C HIS A 150 -4.55 11.27 -4.21
N ILE A 151 -5.42 11.29 -3.19
CA ILE A 151 -6.75 10.67 -3.26
C ILE A 151 -7.60 11.32 -4.37
N LYS A 152 -7.51 12.65 -4.55
CA LYS A 152 -8.16 13.35 -5.66
C LYS A 152 -7.76 12.79 -7.03
N LYS A 153 -6.52 12.34 -7.23
CA LYS A 153 -6.08 11.73 -8.49
C LYS A 153 -6.81 10.41 -8.76
N LEU A 154 -7.01 9.60 -7.72
CA LEU A 154 -7.79 8.35 -7.80
C LEU A 154 -9.25 8.65 -8.15
N GLN A 155 -9.86 9.64 -7.50
CA GLN A 155 -11.23 10.08 -7.79
C GLN A 155 -11.39 10.52 -9.26
N LEU A 156 -10.42 11.27 -9.80
CA LEU A 156 -10.45 11.67 -11.20
C LEU A 156 -10.43 10.48 -12.16
N LEU A 157 -9.69 9.41 -11.83
CA LEU A 157 -9.67 8.19 -12.64
C LEU A 157 -10.99 7.41 -12.53
N GLN A 158 -11.57 7.31 -11.34
CA GLN A 158 -12.91 6.75 -11.17
C GLN A 158 -13.91 7.52 -12.05
N ASN A 159 -13.98 8.85 -11.93
CA ASN A 159 -14.90 9.67 -12.71
C ASN A 159 -14.73 9.43 -14.23
N ARG A 160 -13.49 9.31 -14.70
CA ARG A 160 -13.20 9.02 -16.10
C ARG A 160 -13.71 7.62 -16.51
N ALA A 161 -13.53 6.61 -15.67
CA ALA A 161 -14.03 5.27 -15.94
C ALA A 161 -15.57 5.22 -15.95
N LEU A 162 -16.24 5.86 -14.99
CA LEU A 162 -17.71 5.94 -14.93
C LEU A 162 -18.27 6.61 -16.19
N ARG A 163 -17.66 7.71 -16.66
CA ARG A 163 -18.05 8.34 -17.93
C ARG A 163 -17.91 7.43 -19.15
N ILE A 164 -16.87 6.59 -19.19
CA ILE A 164 -16.67 5.62 -20.29
C ILE A 164 -17.78 4.56 -20.26
N ILE A 165 -18.17 4.11 -19.07
CA ILE A 165 -19.19 3.07 -18.87
C ILE A 165 -20.59 3.57 -19.27
N THR A 166 -20.98 4.75 -18.80
CA THR A 166 -22.29 5.35 -19.13
C THR A 166 -22.29 6.00 -20.52
N THR A 167 -21.13 6.17 -21.14
CA THR A 167 -20.95 6.91 -22.40
C THR A 167 -21.49 8.35 -22.32
N ALA A 168 -21.47 8.92 -21.12
CA ALA A 168 -21.99 10.25 -20.81
C ALA A 168 -21.11 11.38 -21.40
N PRO A 169 -21.70 12.43 -21.98
CA PRO A 169 -20.96 13.61 -22.40
C PRO A 169 -20.36 14.38 -21.22
N VAL A 170 -19.35 15.21 -21.51
CA VAL A 170 -18.49 15.87 -20.50
C VAL A 170 -19.28 16.78 -19.54
N PHE A 171 -20.34 17.43 -20.02
CA PHE A 171 -21.17 18.35 -19.25
C PHE A 171 -22.05 17.67 -18.20
N ILE A 172 -22.29 16.35 -18.28
CA ILE A 172 -23.07 15.66 -17.26
C ILE A 172 -22.33 15.75 -15.91
N PRO A 173 -23.00 16.22 -14.84
CA PRO A 173 -22.39 16.32 -13.52
C PRO A 173 -21.94 14.95 -13.01
N ARG A 174 -20.83 14.92 -12.27
CA ARG A 174 -20.28 13.66 -11.73
C ARG A 174 -21.25 12.96 -10.78
N ARG A 175 -22.03 13.72 -10.00
CA ARG A 175 -23.02 13.18 -9.06
C ARG A 175 -24.01 12.25 -9.76
N VAL A 176 -24.57 12.69 -10.88
CA VAL A 176 -25.48 11.89 -11.71
C VAL A 176 -24.87 10.54 -12.11
N LEU A 177 -23.59 10.52 -12.50
CA LEU A 177 -22.89 9.28 -12.86
C LEU A 177 -22.73 8.31 -11.68
N HIS A 178 -22.48 8.86 -10.50
CA HIS A 178 -22.36 8.09 -9.27
C HIS A 178 -23.71 7.53 -8.82
N ASP A 179 -24.77 8.33 -8.94
CA ASP A 179 -26.13 7.95 -8.56
C ASP A 179 -26.69 6.89 -9.52
N GLU A 180 -26.53 7.08 -10.83
CA GLU A 180 -26.98 6.13 -11.87
C GLU A 180 -26.29 4.76 -11.74
N LEU A 181 -24.97 4.75 -11.50
CA LEU A 181 -24.21 3.51 -11.34
C LEU A 181 -24.23 2.98 -9.89
N GLN A 182 -24.81 3.71 -8.94
CA GLN A 182 -24.75 3.39 -7.50
C GLN A 182 -23.32 3.09 -7.03
N VAL A 183 -22.37 3.93 -7.43
CA VAL A 183 -20.94 3.79 -7.10
C VAL A 183 -20.56 4.86 -6.09
N GLU A 184 -20.04 4.44 -4.93
CA GLU A 184 -19.51 5.36 -3.92
C GLU A 184 -18.22 6.06 -4.41
N SER A 185 -17.95 7.26 -3.88
CA SER A 185 -16.70 7.96 -4.15
C SER A 185 -15.48 7.23 -3.59
N ILE A 186 -14.32 7.36 -4.24
CA ILE A 186 -13.06 6.76 -3.76
C ILE A 186 -12.79 7.11 -2.29
N PRO A 187 -12.83 8.38 -1.83
CA PRO A 187 -12.59 8.70 -0.42
C PRO A 187 -13.50 7.94 0.55
N HIS A 188 -14.78 7.77 0.19
CA HIS A 188 -15.73 7.05 1.03
C HIS A 188 -15.43 5.55 1.06
N THR A 189 -15.16 4.94 -0.11
CA THR A 189 -14.79 3.52 -0.20
C THR A 189 -13.50 3.21 0.56
N LEU A 190 -12.48 4.09 0.49
CA LEU A 190 -11.24 3.93 1.24
C LEU A 190 -11.48 3.98 2.77
N ARG A 191 -12.31 4.91 3.24
CA ARG A 191 -12.69 4.99 4.66
C ARG A 191 -13.43 3.74 5.12
N LYS A 192 -14.39 3.26 4.32
CA LYS A 192 -15.19 2.07 4.62
C LYS A 192 -14.30 0.82 4.71
N LEU A 193 -13.43 0.61 3.72
CA LEU A 193 -12.49 -0.51 3.70
C LEU A 193 -11.50 -0.45 4.86
N SER A 194 -10.94 0.74 5.13
CA SER A 194 -10.03 0.95 6.25
C SER A 194 -10.72 0.68 7.59
N SER A 195 -11.92 1.22 7.81
CA SER A 195 -12.69 0.99 9.05
C SER A 195 -13.05 -0.48 9.23
N SER A 196 -13.50 -1.16 8.16
CA SER A 196 -13.79 -2.59 8.21
C SER A 196 -12.54 -3.42 8.56
N PHE A 197 -11.38 -3.04 8.04
CA PHE A 197 -10.12 -3.70 8.34
C PHE A 197 -9.75 -3.53 9.82
N TYR A 198 -9.74 -2.30 10.34
CA TYR A 198 -9.41 -2.05 11.74
C TYR A 198 -10.42 -2.66 12.71
N ASN A 199 -11.72 -2.62 12.41
CA ASN A 199 -12.74 -3.29 13.22
C ASN A 199 -12.53 -4.81 13.24
N SER A 200 -12.14 -5.41 12.10
CA SER A 200 -11.81 -6.82 12.03
C SER A 200 -10.58 -7.17 12.88
N LEU A 201 -9.61 -6.26 13.02
CA LEU A 201 -8.44 -6.45 13.88
C LEU A 201 -8.81 -6.35 15.37
N GLN A 202 -9.65 -5.38 15.74
CA GLN A 202 -10.09 -5.18 17.14
C GLN A 202 -10.90 -6.36 17.67
N ASN A 203 -11.71 -6.96 16.81
CA ASN A 203 -12.57 -8.09 17.15
C ASN A 203 -11.86 -9.45 16.97
N HIS A 204 -10.57 -9.47 16.66
CA HIS A 204 -9.84 -10.71 16.44
C HIS A 204 -9.51 -11.40 17.77
N HIS A 205 -9.68 -12.72 17.83
CA HIS A 205 -9.44 -13.51 19.05
C HIS A 205 -7.98 -13.46 19.53
N ASN A 206 -7.04 -13.37 18.59
CA ASN A 206 -5.60 -13.30 18.90
C ASN A 206 -5.22 -11.92 19.48
N PRO A 207 -4.72 -11.85 20.74
CA PRO A 207 -4.36 -10.59 21.38
C PRO A 207 -3.23 -9.85 20.66
N THR A 208 -2.29 -10.52 19.99
CA THR A 208 -1.22 -9.83 19.25
C THR A 208 -1.76 -9.05 18.06
N ILE A 209 -2.77 -9.59 17.38
CA ILE A 209 -3.46 -8.94 16.26
C ILE A 209 -4.34 -7.78 16.75
N ASN A 210 -4.96 -7.92 17.92
CA ASN A 210 -5.73 -6.85 18.53
C ASN A 210 -4.86 -5.65 18.94
N CYS A 211 -3.61 -5.90 19.39
CA CYS A 211 -2.65 -4.83 19.68
C CYS A 211 -2.30 -3.97 18.45
N LEU A 212 -2.31 -4.54 17.23
CA LEU A 212 -2.09 -3.81 15.97
C LEU A 212 -3.27 -2.91 15.59
N ALA A 213 -4.43 -3.09 16.23
CA ALA A 213 -5.66 -2.41 15.90
C ALA A 213 -5.77 -0.99 16.49
N ARG A 214 -4.71 -0.50 17.14
CA ARG A 214 -4.68 0.86 17.71
C ARG A 214 -4.78 1.87 16.57
N PRO A 215 -5.83 2.71 16.53
CA PRO A 215 -5.91 3.73 15.50
C PRO A 215 -4.69 4.63 15.62
N ILE A 216 -4.08 4.92 14.48
CA ILE A 216 -3.05 5.94 14.38
C ILE A 216 -3.67 7.24 14.91
N HIS A 217 -3.28 7.68 16.10
CA HIS A 217 -3.70 8.98 16.63
C HIS A 217 -3.08 10.06 15.73
N ILE A 218 -3.90 10.62 14.84
CA ILE A 218 -3.56 11.81 14.07
C ILE A 218 -3.53 12.96 15.08
N ASN A 219 -2.35 13.26 15.64
CA ASN A 219 -2.18 14.41 16.51
C ASN A 219 -2.57 15.68 15.74
N SER A 220 -3.59 16.38 16.21
CA SER A 220 -4.21 17.57 15.59
C SER A 220 -3.26 18.77 15.39
N ARG A 221 -2.01 18.70 15.87
CA ARG A 221 -0.95 19.70 15.62
C ARG A 221 0.04 19.28 14.52
N ARG A 222 0.05 18.02 14.10
CA ARG A 222 0.91 17.45 13.04
C ARG A 222 0.07 16.45 12.26
N ASN A 223 -0.42 16.85 11.09
CA ASN A 223 -1.39 16.15 10.25
C ASN A 223 -1.04 14.72 9.78
N TYR A 224 -0.21 13.91 10.46
CA TYR A 224 0.25 12.61 9.95
C TYR A 224 0.49 11.57 11.06
N PRO A 225 0.41 10.26 10.71
CA PRO A 225 0.79 9.17 11.60
C PRO A 225 2.15 9.41 12.22
N ASN A 226 2.28 9.18 13.52
CA ASN A 226 3.59 9.02 14.11
C ASN A 226 4.25 7.82 13.42
N MET A 227 5.42 8.00 12.78
CA MET A 227 6.12 6.90 12.08
C MET A 227 6.41 5.72 13.02
N ALA A 228 6.49 5.97 14.33
CA ALA A 228 6.52 4.93 15.35
C ALA A 228 5.21 4.11 15.41
N GLN A 229 4.05 4.78 15.47
CA GLN A 229 2.73 4.12 15.44
C GLN A 229 2.46 3.42 14.10
N PHE A 230 3.07 3.88 13.00
CA PHE A 230 2.97 3.23 11.69
C PHE A 230 3.78 1.93 11.63
N ALA A 231 4.95 1.91 12.26
CA ALA A 231 5.77 0.71 12.42
C ALA A 231 5.08 -0.31 13.33
N ASP A 232 4.46 0.15 14.42
CA ASP A 232 3.75 -0.69 15.40
C ASP A 232 2.43 -1.29 14.87
N ASN A 233 1.82 -0.71 13.83
CA ASN A 233 0.50 -1.13 13.32
C ASN A 233 0.54 -1.93 12.01
N ILE A 234 1.68 -1.94 11.30
CA ILE A 234 1.81 -2.62 10.00
C ILE A 234 2.63 -3.90 10.09
N PHE A 235 3.41 -4.06 11.15
CA PHE A 235 4.36 -5.14 11.30
C PHE A 235 4.17 -5.87 12.62
#